data_AF-A0A644X677-F1
#
_entry.id   AF-A0A644X677-F1
#
_cell.length_a   1.000
_cell.length_b   1.000
_cell.length_c   1.000
_cell.angle_alpha   90.00
_cell.angle_beta   90.00
_cell.angle_gamma   90.00
#
_symmetry.space_group_name_H-M   'P 1'
#
loop_
_entity.id
_entity.type
_entity.pdbx_description
1 polymer ?
#
loop_
_entity_poly.entity_id
_entity_poly.type
_entity_poly.pdbx_seq_one_letter_code
_entity_poly.pdbx_strand_id
1 'polypeptide(L)'
;MKKRMIPMAVLFVLMLSISAHAVELQAIRSTPSLSFDGTTAICSVDCKSGNSTDRLSVTLTLWQGSTWVDSWTSSGTGRVLISEQCTAKSGKDYKLVLSYTVNGQAQSSVSVTGTCP
;
A
#
# COMPACT_ATOMS: atom_id res chain seq x y z
N MET A 1 16.81 45.30 -52.99
CA MET A 1 17.81 45.80 -52.03
C MET A 1 17.46 45.34 -50.62
N LYS A 2 18.35 44.55 -50.00
CA LYS A 2 18.86 44.73 -48.62
C LYS A 2 17.78 45.04 -47.54
N LYS A 3 17.50 44.19 -46.55
CA LYS A 3 18.48 43.72 -45.55
C LYS A 3 17.75 42.91 -44.46
N ARG A 4 18.49 41.91 -43.94
CA ARG A 4 18.62 41.53 -42.51
C ARG A 4 17.45 40.76 -41.89
N MET A 5 17.56 39.44 -41.75
CA MET A 5 18.29 38.73 -40.67
C MET A 5 17.60 38.89 -39.31
N ILE A 6 16.84 37.85 -38.90
CA ILE A 6 16.91 37.12 -37.60
C ILE A 6 16.74 37.99 -36.31
N PRO A 7 15.92 37.59 -35.30
CA PRO A 7 15.94 36.22 -34.81
C PRO A 7 14.60 35.55 -34.51
N MET A 8 14.52 34.35 -35.08
CA MET A 8 13.94 33.14 -34.51
C MET A 8 14.63 32.80 -33.16
N ALA A 9 14.40 33.58 -32.10
CA ALA A 9 15.01 33.33 -30.77
C ALA A 9 14.08 33.65 -29.58
N VAL A 10 12.77 33.76 -29.80
CA VAL A 10 11.82 34.01 -28.69
C VAL A 10 10.91 32.81 -28.40
N LEU A 11 10.96 31.74 -29.20
CA LEU A 11 10.06 30.59 -29.05
C LEU A 11 10.68 29.39 -28.29
N PHE A 12 11.83 29.55 -27.63
CA PHE A 12 12.56 28.42 -27.02
C PHE A 12 12.67 28.45 -25.48
N VAL A 13 11.98 29.36 -24.78
CA VAL A 13 12.19 29.55 -23.33
C VAL A 13 11.09 28.95 -22.45
N LEU A 14 9.99 28.44 -23.01
CA LEU A 14 8.86 27.91 -22.22
C LEU A 14 8.92 26.39 -21.93
N MET A 15 9.97 25.69 -22.35
CA MET A 15 10.04 24.21 -22.24
C MET A 15 10.75 23.69 -20.98
N LEU A 16 11.28 24.55 -20.10
CA LEU A 16 12.28 24.13 -19.09
C LEU A 16 11.84 24.22 -17.62
N SER A 17 10.54 24.18 -17.33
CA SER A 17 10.08 24.14 -15.93
C SER A 17 9.03 23.07 -15.67
N ILE A 18 9.28 21.86 -16.17
CA ILE A 18 8.76 20.67 -15.47
C ILE A 18 9.78 20.38 -14.38
N SER A 19 9.61 21.02 -13.21
CA SER A 19 10.24 20.52 -12.00
C SER A 19 9.65 19.13 -11.76
N ALA A 20 10.30 18.09 -12.27
CA ALA A 20 10.08 16.73 -11.82
C ALA A 20 10.60 16.68 -10.39
N HIS A 21 9.76 17.06 -9.43
CA HIS A 21 9.98 16.68 -8.05
C HIS A 21 9.85 15.16 -8.02
N ALA A 22 10.99 14.50 -8.23
CA ALA A 22 11.21 13.13 -7.80
C ALA A 22 11.17 13.17 -6.28
N VAL A 23 9.95 13.22 -5.72
CA VAL A 23 9.72 12.70 -4.40
C VAL A 23 10.11 11.23 -4.54
N GLU A 24 11.27 10.85 -3.98
CA GLU A 24 11.52 9.45 -3.63
C GLU A 24 10.39 9.08 -2.68
N LEU A 25 9.29 8.63 -3.26
CA LEU A 25 8.17 8.07 -2.54
C LEU A 25 8.73 6.74 -2.07
N GLN A 26 9.40 6.75 -0.91
CA GLN A 26 9.90 5.54 -0.26
C GLN A 26 8.79 4.52 -0.37
N ALA A 27 9.05 3.47 -1.16
CA ALA A 27 8.02 2.54 -1.57
C ALA A 27 7.35 2.01 -0.31
N ILE A 28 6.05 2.29 -0.17
CA ILE A 28 5.26 1.86 0.98
C ILE A 28 5.44 0.35 1.10
N ARG A 29 6.04 -0.10 2.21
CA ARG A 29 6.15 -1.54 2.51
C ARG A 29 4.92 -1.92 3.30
N SER A 30 4.06 -2.70 2.66
CA SER A 30 2.76 -3.09 3.23
C SER A 30 2.34 -4.47 2.70
N THR A 31 3.18 -5.48 2.90
CA THR A 31 2.82 -6.87 2.57
C THR A 31 2.27 -7.54 3.84
N PRO A 32 1.01 -8.02 3.84
CA PRO A 32 0.47 -8.78 4.96
C PRO A 32 1.13 -10.16 5.05
N SER A 33 1.09 -10.75 6.25
CA SER A 33 1.56 -12.11 6.51
C SER A 33 0.43 -12.94 7.10
N LEU A 34 0.30 -14.17 6.56
CA LEU A 34 -0.66 -15.17 7.00
C LEU A 34 0.12 -16.46 7.27
N SER A 35 0.03 -16.96 8.50
CA SER A 35 0.59 -18.25 8.90
C SER A 35 -0.40 -19.02 9.77
N PHE A 36 -0.12 -20.30 10.00
CA PHE A 36 -0.97 -21.18 10.77
C PHE A 36 -0.15 -21.93 11.83
N ASP A 37 -0.65 -21.95 13.06
CA ASP A 37 -0.19 -22.81 14.15
C ASP A 37 -1.33 -23.78 14.51
N GLY A 38 -1.25 -25.01 14.01
CA GLY A 38 -2.38 -25.93 13.99
C GLY A 38 -3.59 -25.30 13.27
N THR A 39 -4.70 -25.18 13.98
CA THR A 39 -5.93 -24.51 13.50
C THR A 39 -6.03 -23.05 13.91
N THR A 40 -4.92 -22.41 14.28
CA THR A 40 -4.88 -20.98 14.63
C THR A 40 -4.26 -20.21 13.47
N ALA A 41 -5.04 -19.38 12.80
CA ALA A 41 -4.51 -18.45 11.81
C ALA A 41 -3.92 -17.23 12.52
N ILE A 42 -2.70 -16.86 12.13
CA ILE A 42 -2.00 -15.66 12.58
C ILE A 42 -1.96 -14.69 11.41
N CYS A 43 -2.62 -13.55 11.58
CA CYS A 43 -2.77 -12.52 10.56
C CYS A 43 -2.04 -11.25 11.00
N SER A 44 -1.05 -10.81 10.23
CA SER A 44 -0.25 -9.65 10.62
C SER A 44 0.14 -8.75 9.46
N VAL A 45 0.46 -7.50 9.78
CA VAL A 45 1.05 -6.54 8.83
C VAL A 45 1.91 -5.54 9.59
N ASP A 46 3.05 -5.18 8.99
CA ASP A 46 3.87 -4.02 9.35
C ASP A 46 3.80 -3.01 8.19
N CYS A 47 2.86 -2.08 8.28
CA CYS A 47 2.66 -1.06 7.26
C CYS A 47 3.48 0.19 7.61
N LYS A 48 4.42 0.56 6.75
CA LYS A 48 5.24 1.77 6.89
C LYS A 48 4.99 2.71 5.73
N SER A 49 4.63 3.96 6.02
CA SER A 49 4.54 5.00 5.01
C SER A 49 5.94 5.46 4.60
N GLY A 50 6.03 6.06 3.41
CA GLY A 50 7.28 6.64 2.94
C GLY A 50 7.75 7.86 3.76
N ASN A 51 6.82 8.57 4.42
CA ASN A 51 7.13 9.61 5.39
C ASN A 51 6.63 9.27 6.78
N SER A 52 7.43 9.56 7.80
CA SER A 52 7.08 9.32 9.22
C SER A 52 5.93 10.18 9.73
N THR A 53 5.54 11.23 9.01
CA THR A 53 4.44 12.14 9.34
C THR A 53 3.12 11.78 8.68
N ASP A 54 3.13 10.86 7.70
CA ASP A 54 1.91 10.45 7.01
C ASP A 54 0.98 9.68 7.94
N ARG A 55 -0.31 9.98 7.84
CA ARG A 55 -1.37 9.28 8.57
C ARG A 55 -1.75 8.01 7.82
N LEU A 56 -1.68 6.89 8.52
CA LEU A 56 -2.07 5.58 8.01
C LEU A 56 -3.38 5.13 8.65
N SER A 57 -4.26 4.55 7.84
CA SER A 57 -5.39 3.75 8.31
C SER A 57 -5.33 2.42 7.59
N VAL A 58 -5.41 1.33 8.33
CA VAL A 58 -5.14 -0.02 7.84
C VAL A 58 -6.27 -0.94 8.28
N THR A 59 -6.76 -1.76 7.35
CA THR A 59 -7.71 -2.84 7.60
C THR A 59 -7.15 -4.14 7.01
N LEU A 60 -7.02 -5.15 7.87
CA LEU A 60 -6.79 -6.54 7.46
C LEU A 60 -8.13 -7.28 7.46
N THR A 61 -8.39 -8.05 6.41
CA THR A 61 -9.61 -8.85 6.29
C THR A 61 -9.25 -10.26 5.87
N LEU A 62 -9.64 -11.25 6.67
CA LEU A 62 -9.44 -12.65 6.38
C LEU A 62 -10.68 -13.24 5.71
N TRP A 63 -10.44 -13.98 4.62
CA TRP A 63 -11.47 -14.67 3.85
C TRP A 63 -11.16 -16.15 3.77
N GLN A 64 -12.21 -16.98 3.82
CA GLN A 64 -12.15 -18.40 3.48
C GLN A 64 -12.98 -18.61 2.20
N GLY A 65 -12.33 -18.68 1.04
CA GLY A 65 -13.03 -18.58 -0.25
C GLY A 65 -13.76 -17.24 -0.39
N SER A 66 -15.08 -17.27 -0.52
CA SER A 66 -15.95 -16.07 -0.56
C SER A 66 -16.54 -15.69 0.81
N THR A 67 -16.28 -16.50 1.84
CA THR A 67 -16.82 -16.27 3.19
C THR A 67 -15.91 -15.32 3.96
N TRP A 68 -16.50 -14.27 4.52
CA TRP A 68 -15.82 -13.37 5.44
C TRP A 68 -15.58 -14.08 6.77
N VAL A 69 -14.34 -14.05 7.28
CA VAL A 69 -13.95 -14.74 8.53
C VAL A 69 -13.80 -13.74 9.66
N ASP A 70 -12.94 -12.74 9.47
CA ASP A 70 -12.67 -11.71 10.48
C ASP A 70 -12.02 -10.46 9.84
N SER A 71 -11.98 -9.35 10.58
CA SER A 71 -11.30 -8.13 10.18
C SER A 71 -10.77 -7.31 11.36
N TRP A 72 -9.57 -6.75 11.17
CA TRP A 72 -8.89 -5.94 12.17
C TRP A 72 -8.47 -4.61 11.56
N THR A 73 -8.75 -3.53 12.27
CA THR A 73 -8.45 -2.17 11.81
C THR A 73 -7.57 -1.44 12.82
N SER A 74 -6.60 -0.69 12.33
CA SER A 74 -5.74 0.16 13.15
C SER A 74 -5.30 1.39 12.37
N SER A 75 -4.91 2.45 13.08
CA SER A 75 -4.44 3.69 12.47
C SER A 75 -3.27 4.27 13.26
N GLY A 76 -2.44 5.07 12.60
CA GLY A 76 -1.23 5.60 13.18
C GLY A 76 -0.53 6.61 12.28
N THR A 77 0.65 7.04 12.67
CA THR A 77 1.47 8.00 11.92
C THR A 77 2.83 7.37 11.64
N GLY A 78 3.26 7.37 10.38
CA GLY A 78 4.51 6.74 9.94
C GLY A 78 4.48 5.21 9.85
N ARG A 79 3.84 4.54 10.81
CA ARG A 79 3.78 3.08 10.90
C ARG A 79 2.52 2.60 11.61
N VAL A 80 1.99 1.46 11.16
CA VAL A 80 0.90 0.71 11.81
C VAL A 80 1.26 -0.77 11.83
N LEU A 81 1.06 -1.40 12.98
CA LEU A 81 1.26 -2.83 13.20
C LEU A 81 -0.07 -3.46 13.60
N ILE A 82 -0.41 -4.59 12.97
CA ILE A 82 -1.50 -5.46 13.39
C ILE A 82 -0.92 -6.88 13.48
N SER A 83 -1.25 -7.62 14.53
CA SER A 83 -0.87 -9.01 14.71
C SER A 83 -1.94 -9.71 15.53
N GLU A 84 -2.88 -10.35 14.84
CA GLU A 84 -4.09 -10.89 15.43
C GLU A 84 -4.22 -12.38 15.09
N GLN A 85 -5.01 -13.07 15.89
CA GLN A 85 -5.21 -14.51 15.77
C GLN A 85 -6.70 -14.83 15.70
N CYS A 86 -7.04 -15.84 14.90
CA CYS A 86 -8.40 -16.39 14.87
C CYS A 86 -8.38 -17.89 14.60
N THR A 87 -9.49 -18.56 14.91
CA THR A 87 -9.64 -19.99 14.62
C THR A 87 -9.86 -20.22 13.13
N ALA A 88 -9.04 -21.08 12.55
CA ALA A 88 -9.14 -21.57 11.19
C ALA A 88 -9.63 -23.02 11.16
N LYS A 89 -9.95 -23.51 9.96
CA LYS A 89 -10.40 -24.87 9.70
C LYS A 89 -9.32 -25.59 8.89
N SER A 90 -8.89 -26.74 9.40
CA SER A 90 -7.91 -27.60 8.71
C SER A 90 -8.34 -27.95 7.29
N GLY A 91 -7.37 -27.94 6.36
CA GLY A 91 -7.58 -28.22 4.95
C GLY A 91 -8.36 -27.15 4.19
N LYS A 92 -8.51 -25.93 4.73
CA LYS A 92 -9.17 -24.81 4.05
C LYS A 92 -8.18 -23.75 3.61
N ASP A 93 -8.45 -23.18 2.44
CA ASP A 93 -7.70 -22.06 1.88
C ASP A 93 -8.24 -20.72 2.41
N TYR A 94 -7.30 -19.87 2.76
CA TYR A 94 -7.55 -18.53 3.26
C TYR A 94 -6.84 -17.48 2.41
N LYS A 95 -7.46 -16.31 2.33
CA LYS A 95 -6.91 -15.11 1.71
C LYS A 95 -6.96 -13.96 2.70
N LEU A 96 -5.80 -13.43 3.05
CA LEU A 96 -5.68 -12.24 3.89
C LEU A 96 -5.49 -11.02 2.97
N VAL A 97 -6.42 -10.07 3.05
CA VAL A 97 -6.43 -8.85 2.24
C VAL A 97 -6.11 -7.66 3.13
N LEU A 98 -5.16 -6.85 2.69
CA LEU A 98 -4.80 -5.57 3.28
C LEU A 98 -5.39 -4.44 2.43
N SER A 99 -6.21 -3.61 3.06
CA SER A 99 -6.67 -2.33 2.51
C SER A 99 -6.19 -1.20 3.40
N TYR A 100 -5.69 -0.12 2.82
CA TYR A 100 -5.12 0.97 3.61
C TYR A 100 -5.20 2.32 2.89
N THR A 101 -5.11 3.39 3.68
CA THR A 101 -5.07 4.77 3.20
C THR A 101 -3.85 5.48 3.73
N VAL A 102 -3.27 6.37 2.94
CA VAL A 102 -2.21 7.31 3.33
C VAL A 102 -2.77 8.73 3.25
N ASN A 103 -2.78 9.47 4.36
CA ASN A 103 -3.40 10.80 4.46
C ASN A 103 -4.84 10.84 3.90
N GLY A 104 -5.60 9.76 4.14
CA GLY A 104 -6.98 9.61 3.65
C GLY A 104 -7.11 9.19 2.18
N GLN A 105 -6.02 9.05 1.43
CA GLN A 105 -6.03 8.55 0.05
C GLN A 105 -5.91 7.02 0.03
N ALA A 106 -6.92 6.34 -0.52
CA ALA A 106 -6.93 4.90 -0.67
C ALA A 106 -5.79 4.40 -1.57
N GLN A 107 -5.17 3.31 -1.16
CA GLN A 107 -4.09 2.65 -1.90
C GLN A 107 -4.57 1.33 -2.49
N SER A 108 -3.80 0.80 -3.45
CA SER A 108 -4.05 -0.53 -4.00
C SER A 108 -3.97 -1.59 -2.91
N SER A 109 -5.00 -2.42 -2.81
CA SER A 109 -5.03 -3.50 -1.83
C SER A 109 -4.00 -4.58 -2.17
N VAL A 110 -3.42 -5.19 -1.15
CA VAL A 110 -2.41 -6.26 -1.25
C VAL A 110 -2.97 -7.51 -0.58
N SER A 111 -2.68 -8.70 -1.10
CA SER A 111 -3.17 -9.94 -0.48
C SER A 111 -2.15 -11.06 -0.48
N VAL A 112 -2.27 -11.95 0.49
CA VAL A 112 -1.56 -13.24 0.55
C VAL A 112 -2.55 -14.36 0.77
N THR A 113 -2.17 -15.57 0.40
CA THR A 113 -2.99 -16.78 0.57
C THR A 113 -2.22 -17.85 1.34
N GLY A 114 -2.94 -18.71 2.05
CA GLY A 114 -2.37 -19.87 2.70
C GLY A 114 -3.43 -20.91 3.03
N THR A 115 -3.02 -22.16 3.07
CA THR A 115 -3.86 -23.31 3.42
C THR A 115 -3.58 -23.69 4.86
N CYS A 116 -4.64 -23.79 5.68
CA CYS A 116 -4.52 -24.30 7.04
C CYS A 116 -4.15 -25.80 6.99
N PRO A 117 -3.12 -26.24 7.74
CA PRO A 117 -2.69 -27.64 7.75
C PRO A 117 -3.79 -28.59 8.24
#